data_AF-A0A920U381-F1
#
_entry.id   AF-A0A920U381-F1
#
_cell.length_a   1.000
_cell.length_b   1.000
_cell.length_c   1.000
_cell.angle_alpha   90.00
_cell.angle_beta   90.00
_cell.angle_gamma   90.00
#
_symmetry.space_group_name_H-M   'P 1'
#
loop_
_entity.id
_entity.type
_entity.pdbx_description
1 polymer ?
#
loop_
_entity_poly.entity_id
_entity_poly.type
_entity_poly.pdbx_seq_one_letter_code
_entity_poly.pdbx_strand_id
1 'polypeptide(L)'
;MEPAERTDARDALQAWQLEKLKAQLVRVYEQSPYYKAKFNKAGVDPHQFDSFEQYRDYPFFDKDEERVSQGSPQTAGHPFGMHITCDPKAVNRVSSSSGTTGSPTYSGFTHRDRECTNDNQARSLVRLGIEPGDVVMHASVLSMGVAGIPAVDAMMAYGVCWFPWGR
;
A
#
# COMPACT_ATOMS: atom_id res chain seq x y z
N MET A 1 -15.66 17.51 21.46
CA MET A 1 -14.43 16.93 22.03
C MET A 1 -13.60 18.08 22.55
N GLU A 2 -13.44 18.09 23.87
CA GLU A 2 -12.73 19.13 24.62
C GLU A 2 -11.22 19.10 24.30
N PRO A 3 -10.46 20.19 24.55
CA PRO A 3 -9.05 20.30 24.16
C PRO A 3 -8.12 19.23 24.78
N ALA A 4 -8.39 18.80 26.02
CA ALA A 4 -7.63 17.75 26.70
C ALA A 4 -7.91 16.37 26.07
N GLU A 5 -9.19 16.04 25.85
CA GLU A 5 -9.62 14.80 25.19
C GLU A 5 -9.05 14.68 23.76
N ARG A 6 -8.92 15.81 23.05
CA ARG A 6 -8.30 15.87 21.72
C ARG A 6 -6.80 15.59 21.77
N THR A 7 -6.13 16.04 22.81
CA THR A 7 -4.69 15.81 23.03
C THR A 7 -4.44 14.34 23.36
N ASP A 8 -5.20 13.77 24.30
CA ASP A 8 -5.08 12.36 24.69
C ASP A 8 -5.33 11.41 23.51
N ALA A 9 -6.34 11.72 22.68
CA ALA A 9 -6.61 10.96 21.46
C ALA A 9 -5.47 11.04 20.43
N ARG A 10 -4.76 12.17 20.37
CA ARG A 10 -3.61 12.37 19.48
C ARG A 10 -2.40 11.59 19.96
N ASP A 11 -2.12 11.62 21.26
CA ASP A 11 -0.99 10.91 21.85
C ASP A 11 -1.17 9.40 21.75
N ALA A 12 -2.38 8.91 22.02
CA ALA A 12 -2.74 7.50 21.81
C ALA A 12 -2.59 7.08 20.33
N LEU A 13 -2.99 7.94 19.39
CA LEU A 13 -2.82 7.69 17.96
C LEU A 13 -1.33 7.64 17.57
N GLN A 14 -0.50 8.54 18.09
CA GLN A 14 0.94 8.57 17.82
C GLN A 14 1.65 7.33 18.35
N ALA A 15 1.32 6.89 19.57
CA ALA A 15 1.87 5.66 20.15
C ALA A 15 1.51 4.43 19.28
N TRP A 16 0.25 4.34 18.86
CA TRP A 16 -0.20 3.27 17.97
C TRP A 16 0.50 3.31 16.61
N GLN A 17 0.67 4.49 16.01
CA GLN A 17 1.40 4.66 14.74
C GLN A 17 2.86 4.26 14.86
N LEU A 18 3.52 4.61 15.97
CA LEU A 18 4.91 4.25 16.22
C LEU A 18 5.09 2.73 16.33
N GLU A 19 4.19 2.05 17.06
CA GLU A 19 4.17 0.58 17.14
C GLU A 19 4.03 -0.06 15.76
N LYS A 20 3.07 0.42 14.94
CA LYS A 20 2.87 -0.08 13.58
C LYS A 20 4.05 0.18 12.66
N LEU A 21 4.65 1.38 12.74
CA LEU A 21 5.82 1.73 11.95
C LEU A 21 7.01 0.84 12.31
N LYS A 22 7.28 0.63 13.61
CA LYS A 22 8.33 -0.27 14.08
C LYS A 22 8.16 -1.68 13.52
N ALA A 23 6.95 -2.24 13.66
CA ALA A 23 6.64 -3.56 13.12
C ALA A 23 6.82 -3.63 11.60
N GLN A 24 6.42 -2.58 10.87
CA GLN A 24 6.58 -2.49 9.42
C GLN A 24 8.06 -2.42 9.01
N LEU A 25 8.88 -1.62 9.71
CA LEU A 25 10.31 -1.48 9.45
C LEU A 25 11.06 -2.80 9.62
N VAL A 26 10.78 -3.52 10.71
CA VAL A 26 11.33 -4.86 10.95
C VAL A 26 10.88 -5.81 9.85
N ARG A 27 9.58 -5.82 9.52
CA ARG A 27 9.02 -6.68 8.48
C ARG A 27 9.72 -6.48 7.13
N VAL A 28 9.85 -5.23 6.65
CA VAL A 28 10.47 -4.98 5.34
C VAL A 28 11.95 -5.35 5.33
N TYR A 29 12.65 -5.13 6.44
CA TYR A 29 14.05 -5.48 6.60
C TYR A 29 14.28 -7.01 6.56
N GLU A 30 13.42 -7.77 7.22
CA GLU A 30 13.54 -9.23 7.27
C GLU A 30 13.08 -9.90 5.97
N GLN A 31 12.06 -9.35 5.31
CA GLN A 31 11.36 -10.02 4.21
C GLN A 31 11.78 -9.57 2.82
N SER A 32 12.54 -8.47 2.69
CA SER A 32 13.00 -7.98 1.40
C SER A 32 14.53 -7.81 1.38
N PRO A 33 15.24 -8.53 0.49
CA PRO A 33 16.68 -8.35 0.33
C PRO A 33 17.05 -6.92 -0.10
N TYR A 34 16.17 -6.24 -0.84
CA TYR A 34 16.37 -4.84 -1.22
C TYR A 34 16.40 -3.92 0.00
N TYR A 35 15.36 -3.96 0.86
CA TYR A 35 15.30 -3.10 2.04
C TYR A 35 16.40 -3.46 3.05
N LYS A 36 16.74 -4.74 3.21
CA LYS A 36 17.87 -5.17 4.04
C LYS A 36 19.18 -4.52 3.62
N ALA A 37 19.52 -4.60 2.33
CA ALA A 37 20.74 -3.99 1.80
C ALA A 37 20.72 -2.46 1.95
N LYS A 38 19.56 -1.84 1.71
CA LYS A 38 19.39 -0.39 1.78
C LYS A 38 19.54 0.15 3.21
N PHE A 39 18.92 -0.50 4.19
CA PHE A 39 19.01 -0.12 5.59
C PHE A 39 20.43 -0.32 6.13
N ASN A 40 21.07 -1.47 5.80
CA ASN A 40 22.47 -1.71 6.17
C ASN A 40 23.41 -0.64 5.59
N LYS A 41 23.20 -0.21 4.34
CA LYS A 41 24.00 0.85 3.70
C LYS A 41 23.79 2.22 4.38
N ALA A 42 22.58 2.50 4.83
CA ALA A 42 22.26 3.73 5.58
C ALA A 42 22.72 3.67 7.05
N GLY A 43 23.13 2.50 7.55
CA GLY A 43 23.55 2.31 8.94
C GLY A 43 22.40 2.34 9.95
N VAL A 44 21.17 2.10 9.51
CA VAL A 44 19.98 2.09 10.38
C VAL A 44 19.57 0.66 10.74
N ASP A 45 19.21 0.44 12.01
CA ASP A 45 18.71 -0.84 12.52
C ASP A 45 17.23 -0.71 12.93
N PRO A 46 16.29 -1.36 12.21
CA PRO A 46 14.87 -1.32 12.53
C PRO A 46 14.50 -2.01 13.85
N HIS A 47 15.34 -2.90 14.38
CA HIS A 47 15.10 -3.49 15.70
C HIS A 47 15.33 -2.48 16.83
N GLN A 48 16.18 -1.47 16.60
CA GLN A 48 16.46 -0.37 17.54
C GLN A 48 15.58 0.85 17.33
N PHE A 49 14.63 0.80 16.39
CA PHE A 49 13.74 1.92 16.13
C PHE A 49 12.78 2.18 17.31
N ASP A 50 12.79 3.40 17.86
CA ASP A 50 11.98 3.77 19.03
C ASP A 50 11.34 5.16 18.96
N SER A 51 11.61 5.96 17.92
CA SER A 51 11.08 7.32 17.82
C SER A 51 10.87 7.78 16.37
N PHE A 52 9.95 8.74 16.16
CA PHE A 52 9.71 9.33 14.83
C PHE A 52 10.89 10.17 14.34
N GLU A 53 11.72 10.70 15.24
CA GLU A 53 12.92 11.48 14.91
C GLU A 53 13.94 10.61 14.19
N GLN A 54 14.14 9.37 14.63
CA GLN A 54 15.03 8.39 13.98
C GLN A 54 14.57 8.04 12.55
N TYR A 55 13.28 8.18 12.25
CA TYR A 55 12.76 7.86 10.92
C TYR A 55 13.36 8.76 9.82
N ARG A 56 13.90 9.93 10.18
CA ARG A 56 14.57 10.83 9.25
C ARG A 56 15.86 10.25 8.66
N ASP A 57 16.48 9.31 9.36
CA ASP A 57 17.71 8.65 8.91
C ASP A 57 17.40 7.47 7.97
N TYR A 58 16.14 7.04 7.89
CA TYR A 58 15.75 5.96 7.00
C TYR A 58 15.71 6.43 5.55
N PRO A 59 16.28 5.66 4.62
CA PRO A 59 16.39 6.09 3.23
C PRO A 59 15.04 5.99 2.50
N PHE A 60 14.73 7.01 1.70
CA PHE A 60 13.53 7.03 0.85
C PHE A 60 13.56 5.92 -0.21
N PHE A 61 12.39 5.48 -0.65
CA PHE A 61 12.22 4.61 -1.82
C PHE A 61 11.47 5.38 -2.91
N ASP A 62 12.08 5.52 -4.09
CA ASP A 62 11.51 6.28 -5.19
C ASP A 62 11.10 5.42 -6.40
N LYS A 63 10.54 6.10 -7.41
CA LYS A 63 10.04 5.46 -8.63
C LYS A 63 11.14 4.88 -9.51
N ASP A 64 12.34 5.43 -9.48
CA ASP A 64 13.46 4.92 -10.29
C ASP A 64 14.07 3.69 -9.65
N GLU A 65 14.16 3.67 -8.32
CA GLU A 65 14.52 2.49 -7.57
C GLU A 65 13.51 1.35 -7.72
N GLU A 66 12.21 1.65 -7.74
CA GLU A 66 11.17 0.66 -8.07
C GLU A 66 11.42 0.02 -9.44
N ARG A 67 11.69 0.85 -10.47
CA ARG A 67 11.99 0.38 -11.82
C ARG A 67 13.25 -0.46 -11.89
N VAL A 68 14.34 -0.04 -11.24
CA VAL A 68 15.59 -0.81 -11.20
C VAL A 68 15.37 -2.14 -10.49
N SER A 69 14.64 -2.11 -9.37
CA SER A 69 14.29 -3.31 -8.60
C SER A 69 13.47 -4.31 -9.42
N GLN A 70 12.55 -3.82 -10.25
CA GLN A 70 11.71 -4.63 -11.14
C GLN A 70 12.37 -4.98 -12.48
N GLY A 71 13.37 -4.21 -12.93
CA GLY A 71 14.09 -4.35 -14.19
C GLY A 71 15.02 -5.56 -14.28
N SER A 72 15.06 -6.38 -13.22
CA SER A 72 15.72 -7.70 -13.22
C SER A 72 14.76 -8.91 -13.29
N PRO A 73 13.64 -8.93 -14.06
CA PRO A 73 12.64 -10.02 -13.96
C PRO A 73 13.23 -11.41 -14.24
N GLN A 74 14.26 -11.50 -15.08
CA GLN A 74 14.85 -12.78 -15.48
C GLN A 74 15.59 -13.48 -14.34
N THR A 75 16.02 -12.77 -13.29
CA THR A 75 16.74 -13.37 -12.15
C THR A 75 15.81 -13.73 -10.98
N ALA A 76 14.69 -13.05 -10.81
CA ALA A 76 13.76 -13.28 -9.70
C ALA A 76 12.58 -14.22 -10.03
N GLY A 77 12.26 -14.42 -11.32
CA GLY A 77 11.14 -15.28 -11.73
C GLY A 77 9.74 -14.67 -11.50
N HIS A 78 9.66 -13.38 -11.15
CA HIS A 78 8.42 -12.62 -10.98
C HIS A 78 8.63 -11.12 -11.31
N PRO A 79 7.56 -10.35 -11.63
CA PRO A 79 7.67 -8.96 -12.08
C PRO A 79 7.72 -7.91 -10.95
N PHE A 80 7.57 -8.32 -9.69
CA PHE A 80 7.44 -7.40 -8.54
C PHE A 80 8.76 -6.85 -7.99
N GLY A 81 9.91 -7.28 -8.52
CA GLY A 81 11.22 -6.81 -8.12
C GLY A 81 11.67 -7.26 -6.72
N MET A 82 12.92 -6.95 -6.37
CA MET A 82 13.56 -7.41 -5.13
C MET A 82 13.01 -6.74 -3.86
N HIS A 83 12.20 -5.69 -4.02
CA HIS A 83 11.54 -4.97 -2.92
C HIS A 83 10.25 -5.66 -2.44
N ILE A 84 9.80 -6.74 -3.09
CA ILE A 84 8.67 -7.54 -2.59
C ILE A 84 8.96 -8.05 -1.18
N THR A 85 7.93 -8.06 -0.33
CA THR A 85 8.00 -8.46 1.08
C THR A 85 7.11 -9.67 1.38
N CYS A 86 6.80 -10.47 0.38
CA CYS A 86 5.98 -11.66 0.52
C CYS A 86 6.39 -12.69 -0.54
N ASP A 87 5.94 -13.93 -0.38
CA ASP A 87 6.05 -14.92 -1.45
C ASP A 87 5.31 -14.39 -2.69
N PRO A 88 5.96 -14.29 -3.87
CA PRO A 88 5.30 -13.89 -5.11
C PRO A 88 4.04 -14.70 -5.43
N LYS A 89 3.94 -15.97 -5.00
CA LYS A 89 2.76 -16.82 -5.17
C LYS A 89 1.56 -16.38 -4.33
N ALA A 90 1.77 -15.61 -3.28
CA ALA A 90 0.69 -15.04 -2.46
C ALA A 90 0.02 -13.83 -3.12
N VAL A 91 0.64 -13.26 -4.16
CA VAL A 91 0.09 -12.14 -4.92
C VAL A 91 -1.07 -12.62 -5.78
N ASN A 92 -2.26 -12.06 -5.57
CA ASN A 92 -3.48 -12.44 -6.29
C ASN A 92 -4.15 -11.27 -7.04
N ARG A 93 -3.54 -10.08 -7.01
CA ARG A 93 -3.90 -8.95 -7.84
C ARG A 93 -2.65 -8.18 -8.24
N VAL A 94 -2.59 -7.78 -9.49
CA VAL A 94 -1.56 -6.88 -10.02
C VAL A 94 -2.22 -5.63 -10.54
N SER A 95 -1.68 -4.48 -10.17
CA SER A 95 -1.93 -3.21 -10.84
C SER A 95 -0.64 -2.72 -11.47
N SER A 96 -0.76 -1.85 -12.46
CA SER A 96 0.40 -1.28 -13.11
C SER A 96 0.17 0.18 -13.44
N SER A 97 1.25 0.94 -13.37
CA SER A 97 1.31 2.31 -13.86
C SER A 97 2.09 2.33 -15.17
N SER A 98 1.58 3.03 -16.18
CA SER A 98 2.17 3.05 -17.53
C SER A 98 3.58 3.66 -17.58
N GLY A 99 3.99 4.40 -16.54
CA GLY A 99 5.30 5.05 -16.48
C GLY A 99 5.44 6.16 -17.53
N THR A 100 6.03 7.28 -17.16
CA THR A 100 6.36 8.35 -18.14
C THR A 100 7.56 7.97 -19.03
N THR A 101 8.30 6.92 -18.68
CA THR A 101 9.57 6.50 -19.29
C THR A 101 9.45 5.25 -20.17
N GLY A 102 8.24 4.74 -20.40
CA GLY A 102 7.98 3.58 -21.27
C GLY A 102 8.13 2.20 -20.63
N SER A 103 8.75 2.10 -19.44
CA SER A 103 8.76 0.88 -18.64
C SER A 103 7.65 0.92 -17.58
N PRO A 104 6.63 0.05 -17.67
CA PRO A 104 5.59 -0.01 -16.65
C PRO A 104 6.16 -0.53 -15.33
N THR A 105 5.65 -0.02 -14.21
CA THR A 105 5.89 -0.64 -12.90
C THR A 105 4.70 -1.49 -12.49
N TYR A 106 4.95 -2.59 -11.80
CA TYR A 106 3.93 -3.55 -11.35
C TYR A 106 3.81 -3.54 -9.84
N SER A 107 2.61 -3.30 -9.32
CA SER A 107 2.29 -3.39 -7.90
C SER A 107 1.48 -4.66 -7.65
N GLY A 108 2.04 -5.58 -6.86
CA GLY A 108 1.38 -6.81 -6.44
C GLY A 108 0.68 -6.65 -5.11
N PHE A 109 -0.50 -7.23 -4.98
CA PHE A 109 -1.31 -7.24 -3.75
C PHE A 109 -1.68 -8.67 -3.37
N THR A 110 -1.50 -9.01 -2.10
CA THR A 110 -2.00 -10.25 -1.51
C THR A 110 -3.49 -10.15 -1.20
N HIS A 111 -4.12 -11.26 -0.81
CA HIS A 111 -5.50 -11.24 -0.30
C HIS A 111 -5.67 -10.25 0.86
N ARG A 112 -4.72 -10.24 1.81
CA ARG A 112 -4.78 -9.37 2.99
C ARG A 112 -4.68 -7.90 2.62
N ASP A 113 -3.83 -7.56 1.64
CA ASP A 113 -3.69 -6.17 1.17
C ASP A 113 -4.98 -5.66 0.54
N ARG A 114 -5.70 -6.54 -0.18
CA ARG A 114 -7.01 -6.22 -0.75
C ARG A 114 -8.06 -6.01 0.33
N GLU A 115 -8.12 -6.85 1.36
CA GLU A 115 -9.02 -6.63 2.50
C GLU A 115 -8.78 -5.29 3.19
N CYS A 116 -7.51 -4.92 3.42
CA CYS A 116 -7.16 -3.63 3.97
C CYS A 116 -7.63 -2.48 3.08
N THR A 117 -7.47 -2.63 1.76
CA THR A 117 -7.94 -1.63 0.78
C THR A 117 -9.47 -1.51 0.80
N ASN A 118 -10.17 -2.64 0.88
CA ASN A 118 -11.63 -2.69 0.97
C ASN A 118 -12.14 -1.99 2.23
N ASP A 119 -11.54 -2.25 3.40
CA ASP A 119 -11.91 -1.58 4.66
C ASP A 119 -11.65 -0.06 4.58
N ASN A 120 -10.50 0.35 4.04
CA ASN A 120 -10.19 1.77 3.86
C ASN A 120 -11.18 2.47 2.92
N GLN A 121 -11.57 1.81 1.83
CA GLN A 121 -12.52 2.35 0.88
C GLN A 121 -13.94 2.38 1.44
N ALA A 122 -14.37 1.33 2.15
CA ALA A 122 -15.65 1.30 2.87
C ALA A 122 -15.76 2.50 3.84
N ARG A 123 -14.73 2.76 4.65
CA ARG A 123 -14.68 3.92 5.55
C ARG A 123 -14.78 5.25 4.80
N SER A 124 -14.21 5.32 3.59
CA SER A 124 -14.29 6.52 2.74
C SER A 124 -15.70 6.72 2.19
N LEU A 125 -16.37 5.64 1.75
CA LEU A 125 -17.75 5.66 1.28
C LEU A 125 -18.74 6.08 2.38
N VAL A 126 -18.60 5.51 3.59
CA VAL A 126 -19.41 5.92 4.76
C VAL A 126 -19.27 7.42 5.04
N ARG A 127 -18.05 7.97 4.97
CA ARG A 127 -17.80 9.41 5.18
C ARG A 127 -18.41 10.30 4.10
N LEU A 128 -18.63 9.75 2.91
CA LEU A 128 -19.32 10.42 1.80
C LEU A 128 -20.86 10.27 1.91
N GLY A 129 -21.36 9.56 2.92
CA GLY A 129 -22.79 9.30 3.09
C GLY A 129 -23.33 8.21 2.18
N ILE A 130 -22.46 7.35 1.63
CA ILE A 130 -22.85 6.22 0.77
C ILE A 130 -23.09 5.00 1.66
N GLU A 131 -24.26 4.39 1.51
CA GLU A 131 -24.70 3.24 2.27
C GLU A 131 -24.72 1.95 1.42
N PRO A 132 -24.61 0.76 2.03
CA PRO A 132 -24.85 -0.48 1.32
C PRO A 132 -26.24 -0.50 0.69
N GLY A 133 -26.34 -0.92 -0.56
CA GLY A 133 -27.57 -0.87 -1.36
C GLY A 133 -27.69 0.36 -2.26
N ASP A 134 -26.92 1.42 -2.04
CA ASP A 134 -26.88 2.57 -2.94
C ASP A 134 -26.39 2.17 -4.34
N VAL A 135 -26.93 2.81 -5.37
CA VAL A 135 -26.48 2.65 -6.75
C VAL A 135 -25.37 3.67 -7.04
N VAL A 136 -24.15 3.19 -7.31
CA VAL A 136 -22.96 4.03 -7.51
C VAL A 136 -22.43 3.89 -8.93
N MET A 137 -22.31 5.00 -9.63
CA MET A 137 -21.60 5.08 -10.92
C MET A 137 -20.11 5.31 -10.68
N HIS A 138 -19.27 4.36 -11.10
CA HIS A 138 -17.81 4.50 -11.09
C HIS A 138 -17.29 4.74 -12.51
N ALA A 139 -16.98 6.00 -12.83
CA ALA A 139 -16.60 6.44 -14.17
C ALA A 139 -15.07 6.50 -14.37
N SER A 140 -14.34 5.48 -13.88
CA SER A 140 -12.89 5.33 -14.12
C SER A 140 -12.60 4.18 -15.07
N VAL A 141 -11.44 4.23 -15.74
CA VAL A 141 -11.01 3.15 -16.64
C VAL A 141 -10.80 1.83 -15.87
N LEU A 142 -11.49 0.78 -16.30
CA LEU A 142 -11.38 -0.57 -15.72
C LEU A 142 -10.22 -1.36 -16.31
N SER A 143 -9.00 -0.85 -16.14
CA SER A 143 -7.78 -1.44 -16.69
C SER A 143 -6.75 -1.68 -15.57
N MET A 144 -5.47 -1.55 -15.89
CA MET A 144 -4.32 -1.89 -15.05
C MET A 144 -4.19 -1.01 -13.80
N GLY A 145 -4.78 0.19 -13.80
CA GLY A 145 -4.66 1.15 -12.70
C GLY A 145 -5.47 0.75 -11.46
N VAL A 146 -4.96 1.14 -10.28
CA VAL A 146 -5.62 0.89 -8.98
C VAL A 146 -7.01 1.53 -8.88
N ALA A 147 -7.25 2.64 -9.60
CA ALA A 147 -8.54 3.34 -9.63
C ALA A 147 -9.61 2.62 -10.46
N GLY A 148 -9.25 1.58 -11.21
CA GLY A 148 -10.18 0.81 -12.05
C GLY A 148 -10.85 -0.32 -11.29
N ILE A 149 -10.50 -1.55 -11.70
CA ILE A 149 -11.07 -2.79 -11.15
C ILE A 149 -10.91 -2.87 -9.61
N PRO A 150 -9.76 -2.54 -8.99
CA PRO A 150 -9.63 -2.64 -7.54
C PRO A 150 -10.61 -1.74 -6.78
N ALA A 151 -10.88 -0.53 -7.29
CA ALA A 151 -11.84 0.38 -6.68
C ALA A 151 -13.29 -0.16 -6.76
N VAL A 152 -13.66 -0.78 -7.87
CA VAL A 152 -14.98 -1.43 -8.04
C VAL A 152 -15.10 -2.64 -7.11
N ASP A 153 -14.08 -3.50 -7.04
CA ASP A 153 -14.08 -4.67 -6.16
C ASP A 153 -14.32 -4.28 -4.70
N ALA A 154 -13.66 -3.20 -4.25
CA ALA A 154 -13.81 -2.67 -2.90
C ALA A 154 -15.19 -2.06 -2.65
N MET A 155 -15.75 -1.32 -3.62
CA MET A 155 -17.12 -0.81 -3.56
C MET A 155 -18.13 -1.96 -3.43
N MET A 156 -18.01 -2.98 -4.29
CA MET A 156 -18.88 -4.15 -4.26
C MET A 156 -18.73 -4.95 -2.95
N ALA A 157 -17.51 -5.08 -2.43
CA ALA A 157 -17.26 -5.72 -1.14
C ALA A 157 -17.91 -4.97 0.04
N TYR A 158 -18.01 -3.64 -0.05
CA TYR A 158 -18.74 -2.82 0.93
C TYR A 158 -20.26 -2.99 0.82
N GLY A 159 -20.78 -3.35 -0.36
CA GLY A 159 -22.19 -3.68 -0.58
C GLY A 159 -22.98 -2.67 -1.41
N VAL A 160 -22.32 -1.78 -2.16
CA VAL A 160 -23.03 -0.91 -3.11
C VAL A 160 -23.42 -1.68 -4.37
N CYS A 161 -24.50 -1.26 -5.00
CA CYS A 161 -24.85 -1.67 -6.35
C CYS A 161 -24.01 -0.85 -7.34
N TRP A 162 -22.92 -1.43 -7.85
CA TRP A 162 -22.13 -0.75 -8.88
C TRP A 162 -22.89 -0.71 -10.21
N PHE A 163 -23.06 0.48 -10.76
CA PHE A 163 -23.58 0.70 -12.09
C PHE A 163 -22.42 0.89 -13.08
N PRO A 164 -22.15 -0.10 -13.96
CA PRO A 164 -21.11 0.03 -14.97
C PRO A 164 -21.54 1.05 -16.03
N TRP A 165 -20.77 2.14 -16.16
CA TRP A 165 -20.97 3.14 -17.20
C TRP A 165 -19.77 3.15 -18.15
N GLY A 166 -20.03 2.78 -19.41
CA GLY A 166 -19.05 2.77 -20.49
C GLY A 166 -19.74 2.46 -21.81
N ARG A 167 -19.22 3.02 -22.91
CA ARG A 167 -19.53 2.56 -24.27
C ARG A 167 -18.65 1.37 -24.64
#